data_AF-A0A0S8H6I3-F1
#
_entry.id   AF-A0A0S8H6I3-F1
#
_cell.length_a   1.000
_cell.length_b   1.000
_cell.length_c   1.000
_cell.angle_alpha   90.00
_cell.angle_beta   90.00
_cell.angle_gamma   90.00
#
_symmetry.space_group_name_H-M   'P 1'
#
loop_
_entity.id
_entity.type
_entity.pdbx_description
1 polymer ?
#
loop_
_entity_poly.entity_id
_entity_poly.type
_entity_poly.pdbx_seq_one_letter_code
_entity_poly.pdbx_strand_id
1 'polypeptide(L)'
;MADYRITRGRGAAEPPGERISIVEALIHRGEEIARRYRLVSSNLPYRSLGQQLLEEDISALAAQLAAATWKRMRDEVPSYAFAEKIGRRYREAGVPVGSLLLHWQILRRAVHLVLAERRIRTGEGDQDLLRQATLMNYTIDWAIEASLVTYVIAQPFGWSPANTLD
;
A
#
# COMPACT_ATOMS: atom_id res chain seq x y z
N MET A 1 -15.12 6.79 35.08
CA MET A 1 -15.32 6.43 33.65
C MET A 1 -15.33 7.73 32.87
N ALA A 2 -14.44 7.90 31.88
CA ALA A 2 -14.33 9.15 31.12
C ALA A 2 -15.38 9.15 29.99
N ASP A 3 -16.20 10.19 29.96
CA ASP A 3 -17.32 10.37 29.06
C ASP A 3 -16.84 11.19 27.83
N TYR A 4 -16.59 10.51 26.70
CA TYR A 4 -16.15 11.15 25.46
C TYR A 4 -17.36 11.58 24.62
N ARG A 5 -18.01 12.68 25.01
CA ARG A 5 -18.94 13.39 24.12
C ARG A 5 -18.12 14.25 23.16
N ILE A 6 -18.01 13.82 21.91
CA ILE A 6 -17.46 14.62 20.82
C ILE A 6 -18.46 15.75 20.53
N THR A 7 -18.21 16.93 21.09
CA THR A 7 -18.88 18.17 20.68
C THR A 7 -18.51 18.46 19.23
N ARG A 8 -19.51 18.35 18.35
CA ARG A 8 -19.44 18.74 16.94
C ARG A 8 -19.25 20.26 16.86
N GLY A 9 -18.00 20.70 16.85
CA GLY A 9 -17.64 22.09 16.62
C GLY A 9 -18.13 22.51 15.24
N ARG A 10 -19.01 23.52 15.23
CA ARG A 10 -19.49 24.20 14.01
C ARG A 10 -18.32 25.02 13.45
N GLY A 11 -17.41 24.35 12.74
CA GLY A 11 -16.33 24.99 12.00
C GLY A 11 -16.89 25.78 10.83
N ALA A 12 -16.47 27.04 10.73
CA ALA A 12 -16.76 27.91 9.60
C ALA A 12 -16.40 27.21 8.27
N ALA A 13 -17.27 27.37 7.27
CA ALA A 13 -17.02 26.87 5.94
C ALA A 13 -15.79 27.58 5.36
N GLU A 14 -14.67 26.85 5.25
CA GLU A 14 -13.56 27.26 4.41
C GLU A 14 -14.04 27.37 2.95
N PRO A 15 -13.51 28.33 2.17
CA PRO A 15 -13.82 28.43 0.75
C PRO A 15 -13.47 27.10 0.06
N PRO A 16 -14.11 26.75 -1.07
CA PRO A 16 -13.88 25.47 -1.74
C PRO A 16 -12.49 25.46 -2.37
N GLY A 17 -11.46 25.21 -1.55
CA GLY A 17 -10.17 24.74 -2.03
C GLY A 17 -10.40 23.40 -2.72
N GLU A 18 -9.73 23.21 -3.85
CA GLU A 18 -9.82 21.99 -4.67
C GLU A 18 -9.84 20.74 -3.77
N ARG A 19 -10.94 19.97 -3.84
CA ARG A 19 -11.07 18.69 -3.15
C ARG A 19 -10.04 17.72 -3.73
N ILE A 20 -8.83 17.72 -3.18
CA ILE A 20 -7.74 16.84 -3.61
C ILE A 20 -8.23 15.39 -3.48
N SER A 21 -8.25 14.63 -4.57
CA SER A 21 -8.63 13.21 -4.55
C SER A 21 -7.69 12.41 -3.62
N ILE A 22 -8.11 11.23 -3.13
CA ILE A 22 -7.22 10.29 -2.44
C ILE A 22 -6.03 9.92 -3.32
N VAL A 23 -6.22 9.79 -4.63
CA VAL A 23 -5.11 9.53 -5.55
C VAL A 23 -4.07 10.64 -5.51
N GLU A 24 -4.50 11.90 -5.62
CA GLU A 24 -3.59 13.04 -5.49
C GLU A 24 -2.99 13.11 -4.09
N ALA A 25 -3.76 12.80 -3.04
CA ALA A 25 -3.21 12.72 -1.69
C ALA A 25 -2.14 11.63 -1.59
N LEU A 26 -2.26 10.49 -2.27
CA LEU A 26 -1.25 9.44 -2.24
C LEU A 26 -0.02 9.80 -3.08
N ILE A 27 -0.22 10.44 -4.24
CA ILE A 27 0.87 10.93 -5.10
C ILE A 27 1.69 12.01 -4.36
N HIS A 28 1.02 12.98 -3.74
CA HIS A 28 1.68 14.09 -3.05
C HIS A 28 2.14 13.74 -1.63
N ARG A 29 1.69 12.62 -1.05
CA ARG A 29 2.07 12.18 0.30
C ARG A 29 2.91 10.91 0.32
N GLY A 30 3.59 10.57 -0.78
CA GLY A 30 4.52 9.44 -0.83
C GLY A 30 5.52 9.46 0.34
N GLU A 31 6.07 10.62 0.67
CA GLU A 31 6.96 10.77 1.83
C GLU A 31 6.27 10.55 3.18
N GLU A 32 5.03 11.01 3.33
CA GLU A 32 4.27 10.81 4.56
C GLU A 32 3.95 9.32 4.75
N ILE A 33 3.61 8.62 3.67
CA ILE A 33 3.45 7.17 3.66
C ILE A 33 4.76 6.48 4.03
N ALA A 34 5.90 6.91 3.49
CA ALA A 34 7.21 6.37 3.86
C ALA A 34 7.54 6.60 5.33
N ARG A 35 7.20 7.76 5.90
CA ARG A 35 7.30 8.03 7.34
C ARG A 35 6.39 7.10 8.16
N ARG A 36 5.12 6.93 7.75
CA ARG A 36 4.16 6.03 8.41
C ARG A 36 4.57 4.56 8.29
N TYR A 37 5.15 4.15 7.17
CA TYR A 37 5.69 2.80 6.97
C TYR A 37 6.81 2.52 7.98
N ARG A 38 7.76 3.45 8.13
CA ARG A 38 8.83 3.33 9.14
C ARG A 38 8.25 3.22 10.55
N LEU A 39 7.23 4.03 10.87
CA LEU A 39 6.54 3.97 12.16
C LEU A 39 5.83 2.63 12.39
N VAL A 40 5.13 2.09 11.40
CA VAL A 40 4.41 0.81 11.52
C VAL A 40 5.42 -0.34 11.64
N SER A 41 6.45 -0.37 10.79
CA SER A 41 7.54 -1.34 10.85
C SER A 41 8.24 -1.29 12.21
N SER A 42 8.39 -0.09 12.78
CA SER A 42 9.01 0.09 14.09
C SER A 42 8.11 -0.23 15.29
N ASN A 43 6.86 -0.61 15.09
CA ASN A 43 5.92 -0.94 16.17
C ASN A 43 5.25 -2.30 15.96
N LEU A 44 5.84 -3.18 15.14
CA LEU A 44 5.31 -4.52 14.95
C LEU A 44 5.40 -5.34 16.25
N PRO A 45 4.29 -5.97 16.69
CA PRO A 45 4.25 -6.73 17.93
C PRO A 45 5.10 -8.02 17.89
N TYR A 46 5.52 -8.43 16.69
CA TYR A 46 6.28 -9.66 16.44
C TYR A 46 7.69 -9.39 15.89
N ARG A 47 8.31 -8.27 16.29
CA ARG A 47 9.72 -7.93 15.97
C ARG A 47 10.71 -9.02 16.39
N SER A 48 10.39 -9.81 17.41
CA SER A 48 11.20 -10.94 17.87
C SER A 48 11.36 -12.06 16.84
N LEU A 49 10.55 -12.09 15.78
CA LEU A 49 10.64 -13.09 14.71
C LEU A 49 11.87 -12.93 13.81
N GLY A 50 12.68 -11.88 14.01
CA GLY A 50 13.94 -11.69 13.27
C GLY A 50 13.76 -11.45 11.77
N GLN A 51 12.53 -11.21 11.29
CA GLN A 51 12.29 -10.96 9.87
C GLN A 51 12.78 -9.57 9.48
N GLN A 52 13.87 -9.55 8.73
CA GLN A 52 14.37 -8.34 8.12
C GLN A 52 13.65 -8.11 6.80
N LEU A 53 12.95 -6.97 6.70
CA LEU A 53 12.34 -6.52 5.45
C LEU A 53 13.43 -6.00 4.53
N LEU A 54 13.27 -6.22 3.22
CA LEU A 54 14.15 -5.58 2.25
C LEU A 54 13.88 -4.07 2.23
N GLU A 55 14.95 -3.33 1.96
CA GLU A 55 14.85 -1.90 1.75
C GLU A 55 14.15 -1.61 0.42
N GLU A 56 13.08 -0.82 0.50
CA GLU A 56 12.23 -0.42 -0.62
C GLU A 56 12.04 1.09 -0.57
N ASP A 57 12.03 1.72 -1.74
CA ASP A 57 11.62 3.12 -1.84
C ASP A 57 10.09 3.20 -1.71
N ILE A 58 9.65 3.34 -0.46
CA ILE A 58 8.23 3.38 -0.13
C ILE A 58 7.52 4.59 -0.75
N SER A 59 8.23 5.70 -0.96
CA SER A 59 7.64 6.88 -1.59
C SER A 59 7.32 6.62 -3.06
N ALA A 60 8.29 6.05 -3.79
CA ALA A 60 8.10 5.63 -5.17
C ALA A 60 7.01 4.55 -5.31
N LEU A 61 6.99 3.57 -4.40
CA LEU A 61 5.98 2.52 -4.38
C LEU A 61 4.57 3.08 -4.12
N ALA A 62 4.43 4.04 -3.21
CA ALA A 62 3.18 4.73 -2.95
C ALA A 62 2.67 5.47 -4.21
N ALA A 63 3.56 6.15 -4.94
CA ALA A 63 3.21 6.83 -6.19
C ALA A 63 2.74 5.84 -7.27
N GLN A 64 3.39 4.68 -7.39
CA GLN A 64 2.99 3.62 -8.32
C GLN A 64 1.61 3.04 -7.98
N LEU A 65 1.33 2.80 -6.70
CA LEU A 65 0.01 2.36 -6.23
C LEU A 65 -1.06 3.41 -6.49
N ALA A 66 -0.75 4.68 -6.29
CA ALA A 66 -1.68 5.78 -6.56
C ALA A 66 -2.01 5.86 -8.05
N ALA A 67 -0.99 5.78 -8.91
CA ALA A 67 -1.18 5.76 -10.37
C ALA A 67 -2.01 4.54 -10.83
N ALA A 68 -1.75 3.36 -10.27
CA ALA A 68 -2.55 2.17 -10.58
C ALA A 68 -4.01 2.31 -10.12
N THR A 69 -4.24 2.90 -8.95
CA THR A 69 -5.58 3.19 -8.42
C THR A 69 -6.31 4.21 -9.29
N TRP A 70 -5.61 5.25 -9.76
CA TRP A 70 -6.16 6.25 -10.68
C TRP A 70 -6.64 5.65 -11.99
N LYS A 71 -5.84 4.78 -12.60
CA LYS A 71 -6.21 4.06 -13.82
C LYS A 71 -7.50 3.27 -13.61
N ARG A 72 -7.62 2.55 -12.49
CA ARG A 72 -8.86 1.82 -12.15
C ARG A 72 -10.07 2.73 -11.98
N MET A 73 -9.90 3.93 -11.42
CA MET A 73 -11.00 4.91 -11.30
C MET A 73 -11.51 5.38 -12.67
N ARG A 74 -10.67 5.29 -13.70
CA ARG A 74 -10.98 5.62 -15.10
C ARG A 74 -11.37 4.41 -15.93
N ASP A 75 -11.62 3.27 -15.29
CA ASP A 75 -11.87 1.98 -15.95
C ASP A 75 -10.74 1.54 -16.91
N GLU A 76 -9.51 2.00 -16.66
CA GLU A 76 -8.30 1.58 -17.35
C GLU A 76 -7.62 0.40 -16.63
N VAL A 77 -6.93 -0.45 -17.38
CA VAL A 77 -6.15 -1.57 -16.83
C VAL A 77 -4.77 -1.08 -16.37
N PRO A 78 -4.45 -1.11 -15.05
CA PRO A 78 -3.12 -0.75 -14.56
C PRO A 78 -2.10 -1.87 -14.81
N SER A 79 -0.82 -1.49 -14.97
CA SER A 79 0.30 -2.43 -14.94
C SER A 79 0.78 -2.63 -13.50
N TYR A 80 1.04 -3.89 -13.12
CA TYR A 80 1.62 -4.27 -11.83
C TYR A 80 3.09 -4.68 -11.92
N ALA A 81 3.79 -4.31 -12.99
CA ALA A 81 5.21 -4.63 -13.18
C ALA A 81 6.09 -4.16 -12.00
N PHE A 82 5.71 -3.09 -11.31
CA PHE A 82 6.39 -2.65 -10.08
C PHE A 82 6.28 -3.68 -8.95
N ALA A 83 5.10 -4.28 -8.77
CA ALA A 83 4.85 -5.27 -7.73
C ALA A 83 5.50 -6.62 -8.08
N GLU A 84 5.48 -6.99 -9.37
CA GLU A 84 6.26 -8.13 -9.87
C GLU A 84 7.75 -7.96 -9.57
N LYS A 85 8.31 -6.77 -9.83
CA LYS A 85 9.72 -6.46 -9.51
C LYS A 85 10.02 -6.64 -8.02
N ILE A 86 9.13 -6.21 -7.13
CA ILE A 86 9.27 -6.43 -5.68
C ILE A 86 9.27 -7.94 -5.37
N GLY A 87 8.32 -8.70 -5.91
CA GLY A 87 8.27 -10.15 -5.74
C GLY A 87 9.56 -10.85 -6.15
N ARG A 88 10.11 -10.46 -7.31
CA ARG A 88 11.39 -10.97 -7.83
C ARG A 88 12.55 -10.66 -6.90
N ARG A 89 12.65 -9.41 -6.43
CA ARG A 89 13.71 -8.98 -5.49
C ARG A 89 13.66 -9.73 -4.17
N TYR A 90 12.47 -9.92 -3.60
CA TYR A 90 12.31 -10.70 -2.36
C TYR A 90 12.76 -12.15 -2.53
N ARG A 91 12.46 -12.74 -3.69
CA ARG A 91 12.91 -14.09 -4.02
C ARG A 91 14.43 -14.17 -4.22
N GLU A 92 14.99 -13.26 -5.03
CA GLU A 92 16.43 -13.21 -5.34
C GLU A 92 17.28 -12.99 -4.09
N ALA A 93 16.76 -12.23 -3.11
CA ALA A 93 17.40 -12.03 -1.82
C ALA A 93 17.26 -13.22 -0.85
N GLY A 94 16.56 -14.30 -1.24
CA GLY A 94 16.35 -15.49 -0.39
C GLY A 94 15.50 -15.22 0.85
N VAL A 95 14.74 -14.11 0.88
CA VAL A 95 13.95 -13.71 2.03
C VAL A 95 12.65 -14.51 2.04
N PRO A 96 12.17 -15.02 3.20
CA PRO A 96 10.93 -15.79 3.26
C PRO A 96 9.72 -15.04 2.71
N VAL A 97 8.79 -15.75 2.07
CA VAL A 97 7.53 -15.19 1.53
C VAL A 97 6.72 -14.42 2.59
N GLY A 98 6.80 -14.86 3.85
CA GLY A 98 6.19 -14.16 4.98
C GLY A 98 6.68 -12.71 5.11
N SER A 99 7.94 -12.42 4.78
CA SER A 99 8.48 -11.06 4.82
C SER A 99 7.95 -10.19 3.68
N LEU A 100 7.74 -10.78 2.50
CA LEU A 100 7.07 -10.10 1.37
C LEU A 100 5.64 -9.75 1.74
N LEU A 101 4.89 -10.69 2.31
CA LEU A 101 3.53 -10.44 2.78
C LEU A 101 3.52 -9.37 3.87
N LEU A 102 4.46 -9.44 4.81
CA LEU A 102 4.59 -8.46 5.88
C LEU A 102 4.88 -7.06 5.34
N HIS A 103 5.77 -6.92 4.35
CA HIS A 103 6.04 -5.66 3.66
C HIS A 103 4.76 -5.00 3.14
N TRP A 104 3.94 -5.75 2.40
CA TRP A 104 2.66 -5.25 1.87
C TRP A 104 1.66 -4.90 2.98
N GLN A 105 1.61 -5.68 4.07
CA GLN A 105 0.72 -5.38 5.19
C GLN A 105 1.13 -4.11 5.94
N ILE A 106 2.43 -3.85 6.10
CA ILE A 106 2.93 -2.60 6.69
C ILE A 106 2.57 -1.42 5.78
N LEU A 107 2.78 -1.57 4.47
CA LEU A 107 2.43 -0.53 3.51
C LEU A 107 0.94 -0.21 3.53
N ARG A 108 0.08 -1.23 3.52
CA ARG A 108 -1.38 -1.07 3.65
C ARG A 108 -1.75 -0.27 4.90
N ARG A 109 -1.18 -0.63 6.06
CA ARG A 109 -1.41 0.10 7.32
C ARG A 109 -0.91 1.54 7.24
N ALA A 110 0.25 1.78 6.65
CA ALA A 110 0.81 3.12 6.48
C ALA A 110 -0.10 4.01 5.64
N VAL A 111 -0.61 3.48 4.52
CA VAL A 111 -1.60 4.15 3.67
C VAL A 111 -2.87 4.46 4.45
N HIS A 112 -3.44 3.47 5.16
CA HIS A 112 -4.64 3.68 5.96
C HIS A 112 -4.47 4.73 7.06
N LEU A 113 -3.30 4.81 7.70
CA LEU A 113 -3.02 5.84 8.69
C LEU A 113 -3.03 7.25 8.09
N VAL A 114 -2.45 7.43 6.89
CA VAL A 114 -2.49 8.72 6.19
C VAL A 114 -3.93 9.11 5.82
N LEU A 115 -4.72 8.15 5.33
CA LEU A 115 -6.12 8.39 4.98
C LEU A 115 -7.00 8.69 6.21
N ALA A 116 -6.82 7.94 7.30
CA ALA A 116 -7.53 8.15 8.56
C ALA A 116 -7.22 9.51 9.17
N GLU A 117 -5.95 9.90 9.18
CA GLU A 117 -5.52 11.20 9.68
C GLU A 117 -6.10 12.35 8.85
N ARG A 118 -6.11 12.22 7.51
CA ARG A 118 -6.77 13.20 6.65
C ARG A 118 -8.24 13.35 7.02
N ARG A 119 -8.97 12.24 7.16
CA ARG A 119 -10.38 12.26 7.56
C ARG A 119 -10.60 12.93 8.91
N ILE A 120 -9.75 12.65 9.90
CA ILE A 120 -9.84 13.28 11.23
C ILE A 120 -9.62 14.79 11.14
N ARG A 121 -8.63 15.24 10.35
CA ARG A 121 -8.28 16.67 10.23
C ARG A 121 -9.31 17.46 9.41
N THR A 122 -9.77 16.94 8.28
CA THR A 122 -10.65 17.68 7.37
C THR A 122 -12.14 17.47 7.64
N GLY A 123 -12.51 16.42 8.40
CA GLY A 123 -13.90 16.05 8.61
C GLY A 123 -14.59 15.54 7.34
N GLU A 124 -13.88 15.44 6.21
CA GLU A 124 -14.40 14.95 4.95
C GLU A 124 -14.67 13.45 5.07
N GLY A 125 -15.93 13.07 4.89
CA GLY A 125 -16.42 11.68 4.97
C GLY A 125 -17.45 11.37 3.91
N ASP A 126 -17.55 12.20 2.86
CA ASP A 126 -18.44 11.97 1.74
C ASP A 126 -17.95 10.74 0.97
N GLN A 127 -18.90 9.99 0.41
CA GLN A 127 -18.74 8.63 -0.11
C GLN A 127 -17.56 8.43 -1.09
N ASP A 128 -17.06 9.49 -1.71
CA ASP A 128 -15.89 9.48 -2.58
C ASP A 128 -14.60 9.01 -1.90
N LEU A 129 -14.37 9.39 -0.64
CA LEU A 129 -13.19 8.92 0.09
C LEU A 129 -13.29 7.42 0.39
N LEU A 130 -14.49 6.93 0.68
CA LEU A 130 -14.74 5.51 0.88
C LEU A 130 -14.54 4.74 -0.44
N ARG A 131 -15.10 5.22 -1.55
CA ARG A 131 -14.92 4.63 -2.89
C ARG A 131 -13.43 4.54 -3.25
N GLN A 132 -12.69 5.62 -3.04
CA GLN A 132 -11.27 5.67 -3.37
C GLN A 132 -10.42 4.80 -2.43
N ALA A 133 -10.74 4.72 -1.14
CA ALA A 133 -10.11 3.77 -0.22
C ALA A 133 -10.38 2.30 -0.59
N THR A 134 -11.60 1.99 -1.03
CA THR A 134 -11.97 0.66 -1.54
C THR A 134 -11.16 0.31 -2.78
N LEU A 135 -11.06 1.22 -3.75
CA LEU A 135 -10.25 1.01 -4.95
C LEU A 135 -8.76 0.87 -4.64
N MET A 136 -8.24 1.63 -3.68
CA MET A 136 -6.85 1.48 -3.22
C MET A 136 -6.61 0.11 -2.59
N ASN A 137 -7.51 -0.37 -1.72
CA ASN A 137 -7.40 -1.72 -1.17
C ASN A 137 -7.36 -2.78 -2.27
N TYR A 138 -8.27 -2.65 -3.24
CA TYR A 138 -8.30 -3.53 -4.40
C TYR A 138 -6.99 -3.48 -5.21
N THR A 139 -6.41 -2.29 -5.42
CA THR A 139 -5.09 -2.14 -6.07
C THR A 139 -3.98 -2.82 -5.27
N ILE A 140 -3.97 -2.67 -3.94
CA ILE A 140 -2.97 -3.32 -3.08
C ILE A 140 -3.12 -4.85 -3.12
N ASP A 141 -4.34 -5.38 -3.14
CA ASP A 141 -4.59 -6.82 -3.23
C ASP A 141 -4.01 -7.39 -4.55
N TRP A 142 -4.25 -6.72 -5.68
CA TRP A 142 -3.64 -7.09 -6.96
C TRP A 142 -2.11 -6.96 -6.95
N ALA A 143 -1.55 -5.94 -6.30
CA ALA A 143 -0.10 -5.80 -6.17
C ALA A 143 0.50 -6.95 -5.34
N ILE A 144 -0.17 -7.37 -4.26
CA ILE A 144 0.22 -8.54 -3.48
C ILE A 144 0.23 -9.78 -4.38
N GLU A 145 -0.86 -10.04 -5.09
CA GLU A 145 -0.97 -11.20 -6.00
C GLU A 145 0.12 -11.20 -7.07
N ALA A 146 0.34 -10.09 -7.77
CA ALA A 146 1.38 -9.96 -8.79
C ALA A 146 2.79 -10.20 -8.22
N SER A 147 3.06 -9.70 -7.01
CA SER A 147 4.32 -9.95 -6.31
C SER A 147 4.47 -11.42 -5.89
N LEU A 148 3.39 -12.06 -5.43
CA LEU A 148 3.39 -13.46 -5.01
C LEU A 148 3.59 -14.41 -6.19
N VAL A 149 2.91 -14.16 -7.31
CA VAL A 149 3.09 -14.91 -8.56
C VAL A 149 4.55 -14.84 -9.00
N THR A 150 5.17 -13.66 -8.92
CA THR A 150 6.57 -13.52 -9.31
C THR A 150 7.54 -14.16 -8.30
N TYR A 151 7.20 -14.12 -7.02
CA TYR A 151 7.99 -14.76 -5.97
C TYR A 151 7.95 -16.29 -6.06
N VAL A 152 6.76 -16.88 -6.23
CA VAL A 152 6.52 -18.33 -6.15
C VAL A 152 6.57 -19.01 -7.52
N ILE A 153 5.90 -18.44 -8.52
CA ILE A 153 5.54 -19.13 -9.76
C ILE A 153 6.50 -18.79 -10.90
N ALA A 154 6.96 -17.54 -11.01
CA ALA A 154 7.76 -17.09 -12.15
C ALA A 154 9.11 -17.80 -12.16
N GLN A 155 9.20 -18.98 -12.77
CA GLN A 155 10.45 -19.70 -12.89
C GLN A 155 11.54 -18.83 -13.52
N PRO A 156 12.83 -19.06 -13.21
CA PRO A 156 13.89 -18.44 -14.00
C PRO A 156 13.60 -18.78 -15.46
N PHE A 157 13.62 -17.79 -16.35
CA PHE A 157 13.61 -18.05 -17.78
C PHE A 157 14.72 -19.09 -18.07
N GLY A 158 14.32 -20.32 -18.40
CA GLY A 158 15.26 -21.43 -18.67
C GLY A 158 15.04 -22.75 -17.92
N TRP A 159 14.09 -22.88 -16.99
CA TRP A 159 13.78 -24.20 -16.42
C TRP A 159 12.76 -24.95 -17.29
N SER A 160 13.24 -25.99 -17.99
CA SER A 160 12.38 -26.99 -18.62
C SER A 160 12.33 -28.23 -17.72
N PRO A 161 11.15 -28.75 -17.36
CA PRO A 161 11.03 -29.97 -16.54
C PRO A 161 11.47 -31.27 -17.26
N ALA A 162 12.06 -31.16 -18.46
CA ALA A 162 12.42 -32.31 -19.29
C ALA A 162 13.66 -33.11 -18.84
N ASN A 163 14.37 -32.71 -17.77
CA ASN A 163 15.61 -33.37 -17.33
C ASN A 163 15.51 -34.14 -16.00
N THR A 164 14.30 -34.51 -15.57
CA THR A 164 14.12 -35.44 -14.45
C THR A 164 13.18 -36.57 -14.83
N LEU A 165 13.62 -37.38 -15.78
CA LEU A 165 13.23 -38.78 -15.91
C LEU A 165 14.51 -39.54 -16.25
N ASP A 166 15.14 -40.09 -15.22
CA ASP A 166 15.78 -41.40 -15.32
C ASP A 166 14.70 -42.45 -15.65
#